data_AF-A0AAD4VRB8-F1
#
_entry.id   AF-A0AAD4VRB8-F1
#
_cell.length_a   1.000
_cell.length_b   1.000
_cell.length_c   1.000
_cell.angle_alpha   90.00
_cell.angle_beta   90.00
_cell.angle_gamma   90.00
#
_symmetry.space_group_name_H-M   'P 1'
#
loop_
_entity.id
_entity.type
_entity.pdbx_description
1 polymer ?
#
loop_
_entity_poly.entity_id
_entity_poly.type
_entity_poly.pdbx_seq_one_letter_code
_entity_poly.pdbx_strand_id
1 'polypeptide(L)'
;MFYEKLHAIWYKIDCLSPHEYSCADDGARRLKELEVDRVYDFLGGLDPPYDGVHSRILALSPVPPLLEVYVMVMEEDTRQSTMLGGGSMALKVDPKH
;
A
#
# COMPACT_ATOMS: atom_id res chain seq x y z
N MET A 1 -10.54 6.46 -2.31
CA MET A 1 -9.60 5.32 -2.37
C MET A 1 -8.19 5.85 -2.14
N PHE A 2 -7.60 5.55 -1.00
CA PHE A 2 -6.24 5.96 -0.61
C PHE A 2 -5.17 5.37 -1.56
N TYR A 3 -5.35 4.12 -1.96
CA TYR A 3 -4.50 3.40 -2.92
C TYR A 3 -4.31 4.14 -4.25
N GLU A 4 -5.38 4.57 -4.91
CA GLU A 4 -5.30 5.27 -6.20
C GLU A 4 -4.47 6.55 -6.14
N LYS A 5 -4.52 7.26 -5.00
CA LYS A 5 -3.71 8.46 -4.77
C LYS A 5 -2.23 8.12 -4.67
N LEU A 6 -1.87 7.09 -3.90
CA LEU A 6 -0.49 6.61 -3.79
C LEU A 6 0.03 6.10 -5.14
N HIS A 7 -0.77 5.31 -5.85
CA HIS A 7 -0.43 4.81 -7.18
C HIS A 7 -0.12 5.96 -8.16
N ALA A 8 -0.94 7.02 -8.15
CA ALA A 8 -0.69 8.21 -8.97
C ALA A 8 0.60 8.96 -8.57
N ILE A 9 0.96 8.98 -7.28
CA ILE A 9 2.21 9.59 -6.79
C ILE A 9 3.41 8.76 -7.23
N TRP A 10 3.41 7.45 -6.99
CA TRP A 10 4.50 6.58 -7.43
C TRP A 10 4.69 6.61 -8.94
N TYR A 11 3.61 6.59 -9.71
CA TYR A 11 3.68 6.73 -11.17
C TYR A 11 4.38 8.03 -11.59
N LYS A 12 4.09 9.16 -10.94
CA LYS A 12 4.78 10.43 -11.21
C LYS A 12 6.27 10.36 -10.83
N ILE A 13 6.61 9.74 -9.70
CA ILE A 13 8.00 9.53 -9.28
C ILE A 13 8.75 8.71 -10.32
N ASP A 14 8.16 7.61 -10.79
CA ASP A 14 8.74 6.74 -11.81
C ASP A 14 8.99 7.48 -13.12
N CYS A 15 8.05 8.33 -13.55
CA CYS A 15 8.23 9.16 -14.74
C CYS A 15 9.33 10.22 -14.59
N LEU A 16 9.51 10.76 -13.37
CA LEU A 16 10.49 11.83 -13.09
C LEU A 16 11.88 11.31 -12.72
N SER A 17 12.00 10.03 -12.39
CA SER A 17 13.26 9.38 -12.03
C SER A 17 13.55 8.23 -13.01
N PRO A 18 13.92 8.52 -14.27
CA PRO A 18 14.35 7.49 -15.19
C PRO A 18 15.65 6.85 -14.67
N HIS A 19 15.60 5.56 -14.36
CA HIS A 19 16.79 4.79 -13.96
C HIS A 19 17.48 4.20 -15.19
N GLU A 20 18.77 4.47 -15.32
CA GLU A 20 19.64 3.75 -16.26
C GLU A 20 20.17 2.49 -15.56
N TYR A 21 19.73 1.32 -16.03
CA TYR A 21 20.22 0.03 -15.55
C TYR A 21 21.25 -0.53 -16.52
N SER A 22 22.40 -0.99 -15.99
CA SER A 22 23.47 -1.57 -16.81
C SER A 22 23.10 -2.95 -17.38
N CYS A 23 22.11 -3.64 -16.79
CA CYS A 23 21.62 -4.95 -17.21
C CYS A 23 20.13 -5.11 -16.86
N ALA A 24 19.42 -5.96 -17.59
CA ALA A 24 18.00 -6.27 -17.35
C ALA A 24 17.75 -6.86 -15.95
N ASP A 25 18.68 -7.67 -15.43
CA ASP A 25 18.57 -8.28 -14.10
C ASP A 25 18.57 -7.22 -12.98
N ASP A 26 19.37 -6.16 -13.12
CA ASP A 26 19.42 -5.06 -12.16
C ASP A 26 18.11 -4.27 -12.15
N GLY A 27 17.52 -4.04 -13.32
CA GLY A 27 16.20 -3.40 -13.44
C GLY A 27 15.10 -4.23 -12.79
N ALA A 28 15.10 -5.55 -13.02
CA ALA A 28 14.13 -6.46 -12.40
C ALA A 28 14.27 -6.53 -10.88
N ARG A 29 15.51 -6.57 -10.36
CA ARG A 29 15.77 -6.51 -8.91
C ARG A 29 15.28 -5.20 -8.31
N ARG A 30 15.59 -4.07 -8.95
CA ARG A 30 15.17 -2.75 -8.46
C ARG A 30 13.65 -2.60 -8.46
N LEU A 31 12.95 -3.14 -9.46
CA LEU A 31 11.49 -3.11 -9.49
C LEU A 31 10.87 -3.91 -8.33
N LYS A 32 11.45 -5.05 -7.95
CA LYS A 32 11.03 -5.83 -6.78
C LYS A 32 11.26 -5.08 -5.47
N GLU A 33 12.40 -4.41 -5.34
CA GLU A 33 12.70 -3.56 -4.18
C GLU A 33 11.71 -2.41 -4.06
N LEU A 34 11.43 -1.72 -5.18
CA LEU A 34 10.42 -0.65 -5.23
C LEU A 34 9.02 -1.14 -4.88
N GLU A 35 8.63 -2.33 -5.32
CA GLU A 35 7.34 -2.91 -4.96
C GLU A 35 7.22 -3.13 -3.44
N VAL A 36 8.29 -3.62 -2.81
CA VAL A 36 8.36 -3.80 -1.35
C VAL A 36 8.30 -2.44 -0.63
N ASP A 37 9.04 -1.44 -1.10
CA ASP A 37 8.98 -0.08 -0.54
C ASP A 37 7.56 0.49 -0.60
N ARG A 38 6.85 0.28 -1.71
CA ARG A 38 5.46 0.74 -1.88
C ARG A 38 4.48 0.00 -0.98
N VAL A 39 4.72 -1.27 -0.69
CA VAL A 39 3.95 -2.00 0.33
C VAL A 39 4.11 -1.32 1.68
N TYR A 40 5.33 -0.99 2.09
CA TYR A 40 5.56 -0.30 3.36
C TYR A 40 4.96 1.11 3.40
N ASP A 41 5.09 1.89 2.32
CA ASP A 41 4.44 3.20 2.19
C ASP A 41 2.91 3.09 2.31
N PHE A 42 2.30 2.08 1.66
CA PHE A 42 0.86 1.82 1.74
C PHE A 42 0.44 1.45 3.16
N LEU A 43 1.14 0.50 3.76
CA LEU A 43 0.90 0.03 5.12
C LEU A 43 1.06 1.15 6.16
N GLY A 44 2.08 1.99 6.00
CA GLY A 44 2.35 3.13 6.89
C GLY A 44 1.32 4.25 6.85
N GLY A 45 0.45 4.27 5.83
CA GLY A 45 -0.67 5.20 5.76
C GLY A 45 -2.03 4.61 6.13
N LEU A 46 -2.06 3.36 6.64
CA LEU A 46 -3.29 2.77 7.17
C LEU A 46 -3.62 3.35 8.56
N ASP A 47 -4.92 3.50 8.82
CA ASP A 47 -5.40 3.93 10.13
C ASP A 47 -5.29 2.79 11.18
N PRO A 48 -5.24 3.11 12.50
CA PRO A 48 -5.14 2.10 13.57
C PRO A 48 -6.15 0.94 13.56
N PRO A 49 -7.41 1.10 13.07
CA PRO A 49 -8.33 -0.03 12.92
C PRO A 49 -7.82 -1.17 12.01
N TYR A 50 -6.81 -0.91 11.17
CA TYR A 50 -6.21 -1.88 10.28
C TYR A 50 -4.89 -2.47 10.81
N ASP A 51 -4.47 -2.15 12.05
CA ASP A 51 -3.22 -2.67 12.66
C ASP A 51 -3.16 -4.20 12.66
N GLY A 52 -4.32 -4.87 12.76
CA GLY A 52 -4.42 -6.33 12.69
C GLY A 52 -4.03 -6.87 11.31
N VAL A 53 -4.57 -6.30 10.22
CA VAL A 53 -4.20 -6.72 8.85
C VAL A 53 -2.77 -6.29 8.50
N HIS A 54 -2.34 -5.12 8.97
CA HIS A 54 -0.96 -4.65 8.87
C HIS A 54 0.02 -5.65 9.48
N SER A 55 -0.21 -6.07 10.73
CA SER A 55 0.65 -7.04 11.42
C SER A 55 0.68 -8.41 10.74
N ARG A 56 -0.47 -8.88 10.22
CA ARG A 56 -0.53 -10.13 9.43
C ARG A 56 0.31 -10.06 8.17
N ILE A 57 0.25 -8.95 7.44
CA ILE A 57 1.01 -8.76 6.19
C ILE A 57 2.50 -8.73 6.48
N LEU A 58 2.94 -8.01 7.52
CA LEU A 58 4.35 -7.98 7.93
C LEU A 58 4.90 -9.33 8.40
N ALA A 59 4.04 -10.24 8.83
CA ALA A 59 4.43 -11.60 9.22
C ALA A 59 4.64 -12.54 8.01
N LEU A 60 4.23 -12.14 6.80
CA LEU A 60 4.40 -12.94 5.58
C LEU A 60 5.82 -12.79 5.01
N SER A 61 6.39 -13.91 4.56
CA SER A 61 7.72 -13.95 3.93
C SER A 61 7.69 -14.83 2.68
N PRO A 62 7.94 -14.30 1.47
CA PRO A 62 8.22 -12.89 1.20
C PRO A 62 6.98 -12.00 1.44
N VAL A 63 7.21 -10.68 1.56
CA VAL A 63 6.12 -9.69 1.57
C VAL A 63 5.29 -9.85 0.28
N PRO A 64 3.95 -9.91 0.35
CA PRO A 64 3.12 -10.08 -0.83
C PRO A 64 3.21 -8.87 -1.77
N PRO A 65 2.89 -9.05 -3.06
CA PRO A 65 2.76 -7.95 -4.01
C PRO A 65 1.77 -6.88 -3.53
N LEU A 66 1.99 -5.63 -3.93
CA LEU A 66 1.20 -4.48 -3.48
C LEU A 66 -0.31 -4.64 -3.74
N LEU A 67 -0.68 -5.23 -4.88
CA LEU A 67 -2.08 -5.47 -5.21
C LEU A 67 -2.74 -6.48 -4.25
N GLU A 68 -2.03 -7.53 -3.85
CA GLU A 68 -2.54 -8.51 -2.89
C GLU A 68 -2.71 -7.87 -1.51
N VAL A 69 -1.72 -7.09 -1.07
CA VAL A 69 -1.79 -6.28 0.16
C VAL A 69 -3.02 -5.38 0.15
N TYR A 70 -3.29 -4.68 -0.96
CA TYR A 70 -4.48 -3.85 -1.11
C TYR A 70 -5.78 -4.66 -0.97
N VAL A 71 -5.87 -5.82 -1.63
CA VAL A 71 -7.05 -6.69 -1.54
C VAL A 71 -7.27 -7.17 -0.10
N MET A 72 -6.21 -7.58 0.61
CA MET A 72 -6.31 -8.00 2.01
C MET A 72 -6.85 -6.90 2.93
N VAL A 73 -6.46 -5.64 2.70
CA VAL A 73 -6.99 -4.49 3.44
C VAL A 73 -8.44 -4.21 3.08
N MET A 74 -8.82 -4.33 1.81
CA MET A 74 -10.22 -4.16 1.37
C MET A 74 -11.15 -5.24 1.93
N GLU A 75 -10.68 -6.48 2.03
CA GLU A 75 -11.43 -7.57 2.67
C GLU A 75 -11.62 -7.30 4.17
N GLU A 76 -10.58 -6.81 4.84
CA GLU A 76 -10.65 -6.40 6.24
C GLU A 76 -11.63 -5.24 6.45
N ASP A 77 -11.62 -4.24 5.58
CA ASP A 77 -12.57 -3.11 5.59
C ASP A 77 -14.03 -3.60 5.46
N THR A 78 -14.27 -4.51 4.52
CA THR A 78 -15.59 -5.14 4.31
C THR A 78 -16.02 -5.95 5.52
N ARG A 79 -15.10 -6.70 6.13
CA ARG A 79 -15.33 -7.48 7.35
C ARG A 79 -15.70 -6.57 8.53
N GLN A 80 -14.99 -5.45 8.71
CA GLN A 80 -15.29 -4.49 9.78
C GLN A 80 -16.64 -3.80 9.53
N SER A 81 -16.92 -3.39 8.29
CA SER A 81 -18.20 -2.79 7.90
C SER A 81 -19.39 -3.70 8.17
N THR A 82 -19.27 -5.00 7.88
CA THR A 82 -20.33 -5.99 8.11
C THR A 82 -20.51 -6.31 9.59
N MET A 83 -19.44 -6.35 10.38
CA MET A 83 -19.51 -6.64 11.82
C MET A 83 -19.94 -5.45 12.68
N LEU A 84 -19.64 -4.23 12.27
CA LEU A 84 -19.87 -3.01 13.07
C LEU A 84 -21.03 -2.14 12.58
N GLY A 85 -21.69 -2.51 11.47
CA GLY A 85 -22.86 -1.78 10.97
C GLY A 85 -22.59 -0.34 10.50
N GLY A 86 -21.32 0.04 10.32
CA GLY A 86 -20.94 1.37 9.83
C GLY A 86 -19.45 1.66 9.98
N GLY A 87 -18.70 1.58 8.87
CA GLY A 87 -17.29 1.93 8.80
C GLY A 87 -16.83 2.06 7.36
N SER A 88 -17.39 3.02 6.62
CA SER A 88 -16.85 3.45 5.33
C SER A 88 -15.43 4.00 5.54
N MET A 89 -14.54 3.84 4.55
CA MET A 89 -13.27 4.59 4.40
C MET A 89 -13.53 6.11 4.35
N ALA A 90 -13.99 6.69 5.45
CA ALA A 90 -14.22 8.10 5.62
C ALA A 90 -12.98 8.70 6.27
N LEU A 91 -12.01 9.03 5.41
CA LEU A 91 -10.95 9.97 5.78
C LEU A 91 -11.61 11.29 6.20
N LYS A 92 -11.55 11.62 7.50
CA LYS A 92 -11.60 13.02 7.91
C LYS A 92 -10.22 13.59 7.63
N VAL A 93 -10.15 14.40 6.57
CA VAL A 93 -9.14 15.44 6.51
C VAL A 93 -9.55 16.46 7.57
N ASP A 94 -8.94 16.39 8.75
CA ASP A 94 -9.00 17.50 9.68
C ASP A 94 -8.10 18.62 9.14
N PRO A 95 -8.63 19.81 8.84
CA PRO A 95 -7.79 20.96 8.58
C PRO A 95 -7.30 21.51 9.92
N LYS A 96 -5.98 21.74 10.00
CA LYS A 96 -5.21 22.63 10.91
C LYS A 96 -4.43 21.94 12.05
N HIS A 97 -3.10 22.02 11.98
CA HIS A 97 -2.37 23.19 12.49
C HIS A 97 -1.19 23.51 11.57
#